data_AF-A0A2P8CVU5-F1
#
_entry.id   AF-A0A2P8CVU5-F1
#
_cell.length_a   1.000
_cell.length_b   1.000
_cell.length_c   1.000
_cell.angle_alpha   90.00
_cell.angle_beta   90.00
_cell.angle_gamma   90.00
#
_symmetry.space_group_name_H-M   'P 1'
#
loop_
_entity.id
_entity.type
_entity.pdbx_description
1 polymer ?
#
loop_
_entity_poly.entity_id
_entity_poly.type
_entity_poly.pdbx_seq_one_letter_code
_entity_poly.pdbx_strand_id
1 'polypeptide(L)'
;MAQSQGFLYRFFRRPPVLFPLIALFHLGLTISEAFNYIGNNDVYMAYWLIPAVLLLYTVFWSGATLYRKWAAVAYVLLTVANVSLHFFAPPSVYKQALGDILFIPVPVNLVFSFLLLFFFRRME
;
A
#
# COMPACT_ATOMS: atom_id res chain seq x y z
N MET A 1 14.02 29.74 -29.03
CA MET A 1 13.42 29.50 -27.70
C MET A 1 12.85 28.09 -27.68
N ALA A 2 13.63 27.12 -27.18
CA ALA A 2 13.21 25.73 -27.15
C ALA A 2 12.20 25.53 -26.01
N GLN A 3 11.04 24.97 -26.35
CA GLN A 3 9.90 24.75 -25.47
C GLN A 3 10.32 24.06 -24.17
N SER A 4 9.96 24.66 -23.04
CA SER A 4 9.87 24.05 -21.72
C SER A 4 8.77 22.98 -21.68
N GLN A 5 8.79 22.01 -22.59
CA GLN A 5 7.93 20.83 -22.54
C GLN A 5 8.29 20.07 -21.26
N GLY A 6 7.46 20.36 -20.26
CA GLY A 6 7.87 20.48 -18.87
C GLY A 6 8.34 19.17 -18.28
N PHE A 7 9.20 19.27 -17.27
CA PHE A 7 9.45 18.23 -16.28
C PHE A 7 8.16 17.45 -15.92
N LEU A 8 7.03 18.15 -15.75
CA LEU A 8 5.70 17.58 -15.53
C LEU A 8 5.29 16.56 -16.62
N TYR A 9 5.43 16.91 -17.89
CA TYR A 9 5.09 16.02 -19.00
C TYR A 9 5.92 14.72 -19.01
N ARG A 10 7.21 14.80 -18.65
CA ARG A 10 8.10 13.62 -18.55
C ARG A 10 7.82 12.80 -17.29
N PHE A 11 7.52 13.46 -16.17
CA PHE A 11 7.15 12.83 -14.89
C PHE A 11 5.91 11.93 -15.04
N PHE A 12 4.94 12.36 -15.84
CA PHE A 12 3.72 11.59 -16.11
C PHE A 12 3.83 10.56 -17.24
N ARG A 13 4.96 10.41 -17.95
CA ARG A 13 5.08 9.50 -19.12
C ARG A 13 6.00 8.28 -18.94
N ARG A 14 6.98 8.33 -18.03
CA ARG A 14 7.82 7.18 -17.66
C ARG A 14 7.22 6.48 -16.43
N PRO A 15 7.62 5.23 -16.08
CA PRO A 15 7.42 4.70 -14.73
C PRO A 15 7.76 5.81 -13.75
N PRO A 16 6.76 6.40 -13.07
CA PRO A 16 7.05 7.52 -12.20
C PRO A 16 8.05 6.99 -11.19
N VAL A 17 9.17 7.68 -10.97
CA VAL A 17 10.15 7.30 -9.93
C VAL A 17 9.44 7.10 -8.57
N LEU A 18 8.27 7.73 -8.42
CA LEU A 18 7.31 7.53 -7.36
C LEU A 18 6.88 6.06 -7.12
N PHE A 19 6.70 5.21 -8.14
CA PHE A 19 6.27 3.82 -7.96
C PHE A 19 7.26 2.99 -7.13
N PRO A 20 8.55 2.86 -7.52
CA PRO A 20 9.52 2.14 -6.70
C PRO A 20 9.76 2.82 -5.34
N LEU A 21 9.65 4.16 -5.25
CA LEU A 21 9.71 4.85 -3.95
C LEU A 21 8.56 4.46 -3.03
N ILE A 22 7.33 4.33 -3.55
CA ILE A 22 6.18 3.86 -2.77
C ILE A 22 6.36 2.38 -2.38
N ALA A 23 6.99 1.54 -3.21
CA ALA A 23 7.32 0.17 -2.82
C ALA A 23 8.25 0.15 -1.60
N LEU A 24 9.32 0.95 -1.64
CA LEU A 24 10.26 1.11 -0.52
C LEU A 24 9.60 1.69 0.72
N PHE A 25 8.66 2.62 0.56
CA PHE A 25 7.86 3.15 1.65
C PHE A 25 7.06 2.04 2.37
N HIS A 26 6.33 1.21 1.63
CA HIS A 26 5.60 0.08 2.25
C HIS A 26 6.54 -0.94 2.90
N LEU A 27 7.70 -1.20 2.29
CA LEU A 27 8.70 -2.09 2.87
C LEU A 27 9.24 -1.52 4.19
N GLY A 28 9.54 -0.22 4.24
CA GLY A 28 9.96 0.47 5.45
C GLY A 28 8.90 0.41 6.55
N LEU A 29 7.63 0.65 6.22
CA LEU A 29 6.52 0.48 7.18
C LEU A 29 6.41 -0.95 7.68
N THR A 30 6.50 -1.94 6.79
CA THR A 30 6.44 -3.37 7.14
C THR A 30 7.53 -3.73 8.14
N ILE A 31 8.77 -3.28 7.90
CA ILE A 31 9.91 -3.55 8.77
C ILE A 31 9.74 -2.83 10.11
N SER A 32 9.41 -1.53 10.08
CA SER A 32 9.17 -0.74 11.29
C SER A 32 8.12 -1.37 12.18
N GLU A 33 7.03 -1.85 11.57
CA GLU A 33 5.92 -2.45 12.29
C GLU A 33 6.25 -3.84 12.80
N ALA A 34 7.01 -4.64 12.05
CA ALA A 34 7.52 -5.91 12.54
C ALA A 34 8.42 -5.73 13.78
N PHE A 35 9.26 -4.70 13.81
CA PHE A 35 10.11 -4.41 14.97
C PHE A 35 9.32 -4.09 16.25
N ASN A 36 8.08 -3.59 16.14
CA ASN A 36 7.22 -3.35 17.31
C ASN A 36 6.78 -4.65 18.00
N TYR A 37 6.82 -5.78 17.30
CA TYR A 37 6.34 -7.07 17.81
C TYR A 37 7.47 -8.10 18.02
N ILE A 38 8.64 -7.90 17.41
CA ILE A 38 9.80 -8.77 17.63
C ILE A 38 10.27 -8.64 19.09
N GLY A 39 10.38 -9.77 19.78
CA GLY A 39 10.91 -9.84 21.15
C GLY A 39 9.91 -9.52 22.25
N ASN A 40 8.65 -9.23 21.91
CA ASN A 40 7.58 -9.01 22.89
C ASN A 40 6.63 -10.22 22.94
N ASN A 41 6.84 -11.10 23.92
CA ASN A 41 6.05 -12.33 24.09
C ASN A 41 4.63 -12.07 24.62
N ASP A 42 4.33 -10.85 25.09
CA ASP A 42 3.02 -10.47 25.62
C ASP A 42 2.06 -9.96 24.53
N VAL A 43 2.56 -9.81 23.30
CA VAL A 43 1.76 -9.35 22.16
C VAL A 43 0.85 -10.49 21.70
N TYR A 44 -0.45 -10.20 21.63
CA TYR A 44 -1.42 -11.12 21.08
C TYR A 44 -1.07 -11.49 19.63
N MET A 45 -1.02 -12.78 19.32
CA MET A 45 -0.55 -13.27 18.01
C MET A 45 -1.27 -12.64 16.81
N ALA A 46 -2.53 -12.21 16.98
CA ALA A 46 -3.29 -11.52 15.94
C ALA A 46 -2.67 -10.18 15.49
N TYR A 47 -1.86 -9.49 16.31
CA TYR A 47 -1.21 -8.24 15.92
C TYR A 47 -0.11 -8.45 14.86
N TRP A 48 0.43 -9.67 14.72
CA TRP A 48 1.31 -10.03 13.60
C TRP A 48 0.62 -9.98 12.23
N LEU A 49 -0.72 -9.92 12.20
CA LEU A 49 -1.45 -9.67 10.96
C LEU A 49 -1.16 -8.28 10.38
N ILE A 50 -0.78 -7.30 11.21
CA ILE A 50 -0.45 -5.95 10.74
C ILE A 50 0.76 -5.97 9.78
N PRO A 51 1.97 -6.39 10.20
CA PRO A 51 3.12 -6.44 9.30
C PRO A 51 2.90 -7.43 8.15
N ALA A 52 2.13 -8.50 8.34
CA ALA A 52 1.79 -9.42 7.26
C ALA A 52 0.97 -8.74 6.14
N VAL A 53 -0.03 -7.93 6.50
CA VAL A 53 -0.84 -7.17 5.52
C VAL A 53 -0.03 -6.06 4.86
N LEU A 54 0.84 -5.37 5.60
CA LEU A 54 1.77 -4.38 5.03
C LEU A 54 2.76 -5.02 4.04
N LEU A 55 3.22 -6.24 4.32
CA LEU A 55 4.05 -7.00 3.40
C LEU A 55 3.28 -7.34 2.11
N LEU A 56 2.00 -7.73 2.20
CA LEU A 56 1.16 -7.95 1.03
C LEU A 56 1.01 -6.67 0.19
N TYR A 57 0.78 -5.52 0.81
CA TYR A 57 0.78 -4.24 0.12
C TYR A 57 2.11 -3.97 -0.59
N THR A 58 3.24 -4.25 0.07
CA THR A 58 4.58 -4.12 -0.52
C THR A 58 4.74 -5.00 -1.75
N VAL A 59 4.33 -6.27 -1.68
CA VAL A 59 4.43 -7.24 -2.78
C VAL A 59 3.56 -6.82 -3.96
N PHE A 60 2.29 -6.47 -3.71
CA PHE A 60 1.38 -6.05 -4.77
C PHE A 60 1.82 -4.74 -5.42
N TRP A 61 2.32 -3.79 -4.63
CA TRP A 61 2.86 -2.54 -5.18
C TRP A 61 4.15 -2.75 -5.98
N SER A 62 5.03 -3.66 -5.52
CA SER A 62 6.24 -4.04 -6.25
C SER A 62 5.88 -4.67 -7.61
N GLY A 63 4.87 -5.53 -7.64
CA GLY A 63 4.31 -6.05 -8.90
C GLY A 63 3.72 -4.95 -9.80
N ALA A 64 3.04 -3.97 -9.21
CA ALA A 64 2.52 -2.81 -9.95
C ALA A 64 3.63 -1.88 -10.48
N THR A 65 4.77 -1.82 -9.80
CA THR A 65 5.98 -1.12 -10.29
C THR A 65 6.52 -1.74 -11.58
N LEU A 66 6.33 -3.06 -11.75
CA LEU A 66 6.60 -3.79 -12.99
C LEU A 66 5.43 -3.72 -13.98
N TYR A 67 4.49 -2.78 -13.80
CA TYR A 67 3.35 -2.56 -14.68
C TYR A 67 2.41 -3.77 -14.85
N ARG A 68 2.36 -4.67 -13.86
CA ARG A 68 1.44 -5.83 -13.89
C ARG A 68 0.05 -5.44 -13.42
N LYS A 69 -0.97 -5.54 -14.28
CA LYS A 69 -2.37 -5.22 -13.93
C LYS A 69 -2.90 -6.02 -12.75
N TRP A 70 -2.61 -7.33 -12.71
CA TRP A 70 -3.12 -8.21 -11.65
C TRP A 70 -2.64 -7.75 -10.26
N ALA A 71 -1.41 -7.23 -10.17
CA ALA A 71 -0.85 -6.74 -8.91
C ALA A 71 -1.51 -5.44 -8.46
N ALA A 72 -1.82 -4.54 -9.42
CA ALA A 72 -2.60 -3.34 -9.14
C ALA A 72 -4.03 -3.67 -8.68
N VAL A 73 -4.70 -4.65 -9.31
CA VAL A 73 -6.01 -5.13 -8.87
C VAL A 73 -5.93 -5.73 -7.47
N ALA A 74 -4.94 -6.58 -7.19
CA ALA A 74 -4.75 -7.18 -5.88
C ALA A 74 -4.53 -6.13 -4.78
N TYR A 75 -3.74 -5.08 -5.06
CA TYR A 75 -3.55 -3.96 -4.15
C TYR A 75 -4.88 -3.26 -3.83
N VAL A 76 -5.64 -2.89 -4.87
CA VAL A 76 -6.94 -2.21 -4.70
C VAL A 76 -7.93 -3.08 -3.94
N LEU A 77 -8.02 -4.38 -4.26
CA LEU A 77 -8.89 -5.31 -3.54
C LEU A 77 -8.49 -5.45 -2.07
N LEU A 78 -7.19 -5.51 -1.77
CA LEU A 78 -6.69 -5.53 -0.40
C LEU A 78 -7.08 -4.25 0.34
N THR A 79 -6.98 -3.09 -0.31
CA THR A 79 -7.46 -1.81 0.25
C THR A 79 -8.96 -1.83 0.51
N VAL A 80 -9.78 -2.30 -0.44
CA VAL A 80 -11.24 -2.41 -0.26
C VAL A 80 -11.58 -3.33 0.89
N ALA A 81 -10.95 -4.51 0.98
CA ALA A 81 -11.17 -5.45 2.07
C ALA A 81 -10.81 -4.84 3.43
N ASN A 82 -9.68 -4.15 3.50
CA ASN A 82 -9.22 -3.51 4.73
C ASN A 82 -10.14 -2.36 5.17
N VAL A 83 -10.56 -1.49 4.25
CA VAL A 83 -11.57 -0.44 4.49
C VAL A 83 -12.89 -1.05 4.95
N SER A 84 -13.33 -2.14 4.30
CA SER A 84 -14.58 -2.81 4.64
C SER A 84 -14.54 -3.40 6.05
N LEU A 85 -13.41 -4.00 6.44
CA LEU A 85 -13.21 -4.49 7.81
C LEU A 85 -13.25 -3.36 8.84
N HIS A 86 -12.60 -2.23 8.56
CA HIS A 86 -12.63 -1.08 9.46
C HIS A 86 -14.05 -0.57 9.72
N PHE A 87 -14.85 -0.35 8.67
CA PHE A 87 -16.18 0.23 8.82
C PHE A 87 -17.27 -0.76 9.24
N PHE A 88 -17.22 -2.00 8.74
CA PHE A 88 -18.34 -2.94 8.87
C PHE A 88 -18.07 -4.12 9.82
N ALA A 89 -16.82 -4.42 10.18
CA ALA A 89 -16.56 -5.52 11.11
C ALA A 89 -17.00 -5.16 12.54
N PRO A 90 -17.46 -6.15 13.33
CA PRO A 90 -17.74 -5.96 14.75
C PRO A 90 -16.44 -5.69 15.53
N PRO A 91 -16.51 -4.97 16.67
CA PRO A 91 -15.36 -4.72 17.53
C PRO A 91 -14.69 -6.04 17.94
N SER A 92 -13.42 -6.21 17.55
CA SER A 92 -12.64 -7.40 17.83
C SER A 92 -11.15 -7.09 17.71
N VAL A 93 -10.29 -7.94 18.30
CA VAL A 93 -8.83 -7.82 18.16
C VAL A 93 -8.42 -7.87 16.68
N TYR A 94 -9.09 -8.71 15.88
CA TYR A 94 -8.84 -8.79 14.44
C TYR A 94 -9.25 -7.52 13.70
N LYS A 95 -10.33 -6.85 14.11
CA LYS A 95 -10.71 -5.55 13.55
C LYS A 95 -9.65 -4.50 13.85
N GLN A 96 -9.14 -4.42 15.07
CA GLN A 96 -8.09 -3.47 15.44
C GLN A 96 -6.80 -3.79 14.66
N ALA A 97 -6.42 -5.07 14.61
CA ALA A 97 -5.22 -5.49 13.90
C ALA A 97 -5.31 -5.32 12.38
N LEU A 98 -6.48 -5.45 11.75
CA LEU A 98 -6.61 -5.38 10.29
C LEU A 98 -7.10 -4.03 9.79
N GLY A 99 -8.09 -3.43 10.46
CA GLY A 99 -8.79 -2.23 10.03
C GLY A 99 -8.11 -0.91 10.40
N ASP A 100 -7.32 -0.88 11.47
CA ASP A 100 -6.66 0.36 11.92
C ASP A 100 -5.33 0.63 11.17
N ILE A 101 -4.85 -0.35 10.39
CA ILE A 101 -3.68 -0.23 9.50
C ILE A 101 -3.82 0.96 8.53
N LEU A 102 -5.06 1.34 8.20
CA LEU A 102 -5.36 2.41 7.24
C LEU A 102 -5.35 3.82 7.84
N PHE A 103 -5.33 3.98 9.16
CA PHE A 103 -5.66 5.27 9.80
C PHE A 103 -4.51 5.97 10.54
N ILE A 104 -3.27 5.49 10.40
CA ILE A 104 -2.10 6.16 10.95
C ILE A 104 -1.27 6.79 9.80
N PRO A 105 -1.05 8.11 9.76
CA PRO A 105 -1.92 9.24 10.09
C PRO A 105 -2.74 9.76 8.89
N VAL A 106 -2.68 9.11 7.72
CA VAL A 106 -3.42 9.43 6.48
C VAL A 106 -3.82 8.10 5.82
N PRO A 107 -4.97 7.98 5.14
CA PRO A 107 -5.34 6.78 4.36
C PRO A 107 -4.50 6.67 3.08
N VAL A 108 -3.19 6.54 3.26
CA VAL A 108 -2.17 6.57 2.21
C VAL A 108 -2.42 5.47 1.18
N ASN A 109 -2.80 4.26 1.63
CA ASN A 109 -3.11 3.13 0.76
C ASN A 109 -4.35 3.40 -0.14
N LEU A 110 -5.28 4.24 0.31
CA LEU A 110 -6.44 4.64 -0.47
C LEU A 110 -6.06 5.64 -1.57
N VAL A 111 -5.19 6.60 -1.25
CA VAL A 111 -4.60 7.52 -2.25
C VAL A 111 -3.77 6.74 -3.28
N PHE A 112 -2.98 5.77 -2.83
CA PHE A 112 -2.19 4.88 -3.67
C PHE A 112 -3.06 4.00 -4.58
N SER A 113 -4.22 3.53 -4.09
CA SER A 113 -5.20 2.84 -4.93
C SER A 113 -5.70 3.72 -6.08
N PHE A 114 -6.00 5.00 -5.83
CA PHE A 114 -6.36 5.93 -6.89
C PHE A 114 -5.21 6.15 -7.89
N LEU A 115 -3.97 6.23 -7.41
CA LEU A 115 -2.79 6.34 -8.26
C LEU A 115 -2.67 5.13 -9.20
N LEU A 116 -2.85 3.91 -8.68
CA LEU A 116 -2.85 2.70 -9.50
C LEU A 116 -3.95 2.72 -10.55
N LEU A 117 -5.18 3.09 -10.18
CA LEU A 117 -6.31 3.19 -11.10
C LEU A 117 -6.05 4.23 -12.21
N PHE A 118 -5.40 5.35 -11.90
CA PHE A 118 -5.02 6.35 -12.89
C PHE A 118 -4.02 5.79 -13.92
N PHE A 119 -3.03 4.99 -13.48
CA PHE A 119 -2.06 4.35 -14.37
C PHE A 119 -2.54 3.01 -14.96
N PHE A 120 -3.69 2.50 -14.55
CA PHE A 120 -4.16 1.15 -14.87
C PHE A 120 -4.26 0.87 -16.36
N ARG A 121 -4.74 1.83 -17.15
CA ARG A 121 -4.84 1.70 -18.61
C ARG A 121 -3.49 1.54 -19.32
N ARG A 122 -2.38 1.87 -18.64
CA ARG A 122 -1.02 1.77 -19.17
C ARG A 122 -0.28 0.53 -18.71
N MET A 123 -0.87 -0.24 -17.79
CA MET A 123 -0.32 -1.50 -17.30
C MET A 123 -0.64 -2.63 -18.28
N GLU A 124 0.15 -3.71 -18.21
CA GLU A 124 -0.01 -4.94 -19.00
C GLU A 124 -0.85 -5.97 -18.24
#